data_AF-A0A0U2R6E2-F1
#
_entry.id   AF-A0A0U2R6E2-F1
#
_cell.length_a   1.000
_cell.length_b   1.000
_cell.length_c   1.000
_cell.angle_alpha   90.00
_cell.angle_beta   90.00
_cell.angle_gamma   90.00
#
_symmetry.space_group_name_H-M   'P 1'
#
loop_
_entity.id
_entity.type
_entity.pdbx_description
1 polymer ?
#
loop_
_entity_poly.entity_id
_entity_poly.type
_entity_poly.pdbx_seq_one_letter_code
_entity_poly.pdbx_strand_id
1 'polypeptide(L)'
;MLLAGGAAAALGLWHPAHAQSPDQPRPPLSAQALDLAQKATERTHLAYIVTGDAEVDAISKAGLQGLTLFLAQRTALEAGEPIGL
;
A
#
# COMPACT_ATOMS: atom_id res chain seq x y z
N MET A 1 -32.73 51.89 -3.15
CA MET A 1 -32.16 52.31 -1.84
C MET A 1 -32.38 51.18 -0.85
N LEU A 2 -31.53 50.80 0.08
CA LEU A 2 -30.14 51.07 0.42
C LEU A 2 -30.03 50.39 1.81
N LEU A 3 -29.07 49.45 1.98
CA LEU A 3 -28.45 49.06 3.28
C LEU A 3 -29.38 48.44 4.35
N ALA A 4 -28.98 47.67 5.36
CA ALA A 4 -27.72 47.09 5.83
C ALA A 4 -28.12 45.99 6.82
N GLY A 5 -27.36 44.89 6.93
CA GLY A 5 -26.42 44.70 8.05
C GLY A 5 -26.99 43.63 8.99
N GLY A 6 -26.44 42.43 9.07
CA GLY A 6 -25.18 42.14 9.78
C GLY A 6 -25.52 42.00 11.26
N ALA A 7 -25.45 40.83 11.90
CA ALA A 7 -24.28 39.99 12.09
C ALA A 7 -24.77 38.56 12.47
N ALA A 8 -24.30 37.44 11.90
CA ALA A 8 -22.95 36.86 12.04
C ALA A 8 -22.46 36.90 13.51
N ALA A 9 -22.10 35.83 14.20
CA ALA A 9 -21.82 34.47 13.80
C ALA A 9 -21.76 33.65 15.09
N ALA A 10 -22.37 32.48 15.08
CA ALA A 10 -21.97 31.31 15.84
C ALA A 10 -22.86 30.18 15.35
N LEU A 11 -22.36 28.95 15.33
CA LEU A 11 -23.02 27.72 14.88
C LEU A 11 -22.83 27.46 13.38
N GLY A 12 -21.87 26.58 13.06
CA GLY A 12 -21.96 25.86 11.80
C GLY A 12 -20.67 25.69 11.00
N LEU A 13 -19.49 25.56 11.61
CA LEU A 13 -18.42 24.83 10.93
C LEU A 13 -18.57 23.34 11.21
N TRP A 14 -19.73 22.80 10.82
CA TRP A 14 -19.89 21.37 10.62
C TRP A 14 -19.19 21.06 9.29
N HIS A 15 -17.91 20.71 9.34
CA HIS A 15 -17.30 20.04 8.21
C HIS A 15 -17.77 18.59 8.29
N PRO A 16 -18.66 18.12 7.39
CA PRO A 16 -18.87 16.68 7.29
C PRO A 16 -17.51 16.07 6.99
N ALA A 17 -17.00 15.23 7.90
CA ALA A 17 -15.92 14.34 7.57
C ALA A 17 -16.45 13.47 6.42
N HIS A 18 -16.04 13.77 5.18
CA HIS A 18 -16.25 12.86 4.07
C HIS A 18 -15.35 11.64 4.30
N ALA A 19 -15.81 10.74 5.16
CA ALA A 19 -15.42 9.34 5.07
C ALA A 19 -15.73 8.87 3.65
N GLN A 20 -14.85 8.03 3.10
CA GLN A 20 -14.85 7.59 1.71
C GLN A 20 -16.27 7.43 1.15
N SER A 21 -16.62 8.27 0.17
CA SER A 21 -17.91 8.22 -0.50
C SER A 21 -18.16 6.80 -1.02
N PRO A 22 -19.26 6.14 -0.64
CA PRO A 22 -19.42 4.70 -0.80
C PRO A 22 -19.62 4.18 -2.23
N ASP A 23 -19.33 4.97 -3.28
CA ASP A 23 -19.84 4.64 -4.62
C ASP A 23 -18.98 5.07 -5.82
N GLN A 24 -17.68 5.28 -5.65
CA GLN A 24 -16.81 5.31 -6.83
C GLN A 24 -16.57 3.86 -7.30
N PRO A 25 -16.93 3.48 -8.54
CA PRO A 25 -16.64 2.15 -9.06
C PRO A 25 -15.13 1.96 -9.07
N ARG A 26 -14.62 1.10 -8.19
CA ARG A 26 -13.20 0.73 -8.20
C ARG A 26 -12.94 -0.06 -9.48
N PRO A 27 -11.97 0.35 -10.32
CA PRO A 27 -11.62 -0.45 -11.49
C PRO A 27 -11.22 -1.86 -11.05
N PRO A 28 -11.60 -2.90 -11.80
CA PRO A 28 -11.21 -4.26 -11.48
C PRO A 28 -9.68 -4.38 -11.46
N LEU A 29 -9.17 -5.21 -10.55
CA LEU A 29 -7.75 -5.52 -10.52
C LEU A 29 -7.33 -6.19 -11.83
N SER A 30 -6.12 -5.88 -12.31
CA SER A 30 -5.53 -6.66 -13.40
C SER A 30 -5.31 -8.10 -12.94
N ALA A 31 -5.26 -9.05 -13.88
CA ALA A 31 -4.95 -10.44 -13.56
C ALA A 31 -3.61 -10.58 -12.81
N GLN A 32 -2.61 -9.76 -13.16
CA GLN A 32 -1.33 -9.72 -12.46
C GLN A 32 -1.46 -9.19 -11.02
N ALA A 33 -2.26 -8.14 -10.80
CA ALA A 33 -2.49 -7.61 -9.46
C ALA A 33 -3.25 -8.61 -8.58
N LEU A 34 -4.18 -9.38 -9.16
CA LEU A 34 -4.88 -10.45 -8.45
C LEU A 34 -3.94 -11.60 -8.07
N ASP A 35 -3.08 -12.04 -8.99
CA ASP A 35 -2.06 -13.07 -8.75
C ASP A 35 -1.06 -12.63 -7.67
N LEU A 36 -0.57 -11.39 -7.74
CA LEU A 36 0.32 -10.83 -6.70
C LEU A 36 -0.39 -10.78 -5.35
N ALA A 37 -1.63 -10.27 -5.31
CA ALA A 37 -2.40 -10.18 -4.07
C ALA A 37 -2.65 -11.56 -3.45
N GLN A 38 -2.97 -12.56 -4.27
CA GLN A 38 -3.12 -13.93 -3.79
C GLN A 38 -1.82 -14.43 -3.18
N LYS A 39 -0.71 -14.41 -3.94
CA LYS A 39 0.61 -14.87 -3.48
C LYS A 39 1.06 -14.17 -2.20
N ALA A 40 0.89 -12.85 -2.13
CA ALA A 40 1.26 -12.04 -0.97
C ALA A 40 0.48 -12.40 0.31
N THR A 41 -0.67 -13.07 0.20
CA THR A 41 -1.47 -13.52 1.36
C THR A 41 -1.22 -14.96 1.76
N GLU A 42 -0.61 -15.79 0.89
CA GLU A 42 -0.39 -17.21 1.16
C GLU A 42 0.70 -17.45 2.21
N ARG A 43 1.72 -16.59 2.25
CA ARG A 43 2.85 -16.66 3.19
C ARG A 43 3.34 -15.26 3.55
N THR A 44 4.24 -15.18 4.53
CA THR A 44 5.01 -13.95 4.76
C THR A 44 6.05 -13.78 3.65
N HIS A 45 6.21 -12.57 3.14
CA HIS A 45 7.20 -12.22 2.11
C HIS A 45 8.07 -11.06 2.57
N LEU A 46 9.36 -11.11 2.23
CA LEU A 46 10.24 -9.93 2.29
C LEU A 46 10.10 -9.13 1.00
N ALA A 47 10.15 -7.81 1.09
CA ALA A 47 9.99 -6.93 -0.06
C ALA A 47 11.26 -6.12 -0.33
N TYR A 48 11.57 -5.93 -1.61
CA TYR A 48 12.53 -4.92 -2.08
C TYR A 48 11.79 -3.85 -2.88
N ILE A 49 12.40 -2.67 -3.00
CA ILE A 49 11.85 -1.57 -3.81
C ILE A 49 12.37 -1.68 -5.22
N VAL A 50 11.48 -1.59 -6.21
CA VAL A 50 11.85 -1.47 -7.62
C VAL A 50 12.28 -0.04 -7.89
N THR A 51 13.59 0.15 -8.04
CA THR A 51 14.20 1.48 -8.22
C THR A 51 14.21 1.94 -9.67
N GLY A 52 14.11 0.99 -10.61
CA GLY A 52 14.31 1.22 -12.04
C GLY A 52 15.76 1.04 -12.49
N ASP A 53 16.69 0.86 -11.55
CA ASP A 53 18.04 0.38 -11.81
C ASP A 53 18.07 -1.15 -11.69
N ALA A 54 18.26 -1.83 -12.82
CA ALA A 54 18.19 -3.29 -12.89
C ALA A 54 19.27 -3.99 -12.06
N GLU A 55 20.45 -3.38 -11.90
CA GLU A 55 21.53 -3.95 -11.10
C GLU A 55 21.19 -3.85 -9.61
N VAL A 56 20.71 -2.69 -9.16
CA VAL A 56 20.30 -2.47 -7.77
C VAL A 56 19.13 -3.37 -7.39
N ASP A 57 18.14 -3.50 -8.27
CA ASP A 57 16.96 -4.34 -8.03
C ASP A 57 17.35 -5.83 -7.96
N ALA A 58 18.27 -6.28 -8.82
CA ALA A 58 18.78 -7.65 -8.83
C ALA A 58 19.59 -7.98 -7.57
N ILE A 59 20.50 -7.08 -7.16
CA ILE A 59 21.29 -7.24 -5.94
C ILE A 59 20.38 -7.31 -4.71
N SER A 60 19.40 -6.40 -4.62
CA SER A 60 18.44 -6.36 -3.51
C SER A 60 17.63 -7.65 -3.41
N LYS A 61 17.12 -8.15 -4.54
CA LYS A 61 16.40 -9.43 -4.61
C LYS A 61 17.26 -10.60 -4.16
N ALA A 62 18.50 -10.71 -4.68
CA ALA A 62 19.42 -11.79 -4.32
C ALA A 62 19.79 -11.75 -2.82
N GLY A 63 20.00 -10.56 -2.26
CA GLY A 63 20.24 -10.38 -0.83
C GLY A 63 19.08 -10.89 0.03
N LEU A 64 17.84 -10.56 -0.34
CA LEU A 64 16.65 -11.01 0.38
C LEU A 64 16.40 -12.52 0.24
N GLN A 65 16.78 -13.14 -0.88
CA GLN A 65 16.75 -14.60 -1.01
C GLN A 65 17.71 -15.27 -0.01
N GLY A 66 18.93 -14.75 0.13
CA GLY A 66 19.89 -15.22 1.13
C GLY A 66 19.39 -15.01 2.57
N LEU A 67 18.80 -13.84 2.85
CA LEU A 67 18.21 -13.55 4.16
C LEU A 67 17.05 -14.48 4.50
N THR A 68 16.20 -14.79 3.52
CA THR A 68 15.08 -15.74 3.67
C THR A 68 15.58 -17.11 4.11
N LEU A 69 16.60 -17.65 3.42
CA LEU A 69 17.24 -18.92 3.79
C LEU A 69 17.85 -18.86 5.20
N PHE A 70 18.53 -17.77 5.53
CA PHE A 70 19.14 -17.60 6.84
C PHE A 70 18.09 -17.57 7.97
N LEU A 71 16.98 -16.85 7.78
CA LEU A 71 15.92 -16.76 8.77
C LEU A 71 15.22 -18.10 8.97
N ALA A 72 14.97 -18.86 7.89
CA ALA A 72 14.41 -20.21 7.98
C ALA A 72 15.30 -21.16 8.81
N GLN A 73 16.63 -20.97 8.78
CA GLN A 73 17.56 -21.78 9.57
C GLN A 73 17.65 -21.37 11.06
N ARG A 74 17.27 -20.13 11.39
CA ARG A 74 17.49 -19.55 12.72
C ARG A 74 16.21 -19.29 13.49
N THR A 75 15.06 -19.39 12.85
CA THR A 75 13.74 -19.07 13.39
C THR A 75 12.71 -20.07 12.87
N ALA A 76 11.47 -20.00 13.35
CA ALA A 76 10.36 -20.77 12.80
C ALA A 76 9.69 -20.09 11.58
N LEU A 77 10.31 -19.05 11.00
CA LEU A 77 9.75 -18.32 9.88
C LEU A 77 9.94 -19.08 8.56
N GLU A 78 8.83 -19.34 7.88
CA GLU A 78 8.78 -19.92 6.53
C GLU A 78 8.31 -18.86 5.53
N ALA A 79 9.24 -18.03 5.06
CA ALA A 79 8.93 -16.96 4.10
C ALA A 79 8.96 -17.46 2.65
N GLY A 80 8.15 -16.83 1.79
CA GLY A 80 8.15 -17.07 0.34
C GLY A 80 9.22 -16.26 -0.40
N GLU A 81 9.23 -16.36 -1.74
CA GLU A 81 10.13 -15.58 -2.61
C GLU A 81 9.99 -14.06 -2.38
N PRO A 82 11.08 -13.29 -2.42
CA PRO A 82 11.00 -11.83 -2.27
C PRO A 82 10.19 -11.18 -3.38
N ILE A 83 9.38 -10.18 -3.00
CA ILE A 83 8.52 -9.43 -3.92
C ILE A 83 9.07 -8.02 -4.16
N GLY A 84 8.96 -7.54 -5.40
CA GLY A 84 9.29 -6.17 -5.76
C GLY A 84 8.06 -5.27 -5.60
N LEU A 85 8.23 -4.13 -4.93
CA LEU A 85 7.20 -3.10 -4.74
C LEU A 85 7.55 -1.79 -5.46
#